data_AF-A0A1G2ZRM3-F1
#
_entry.id   AF-A0A1G2ZRM3-F1
#
_cell.length_a   1.000
_cell.length_b   1.000
_cell.length_c   1.000
_cell.angle_alpha   90.00
_cell.angle_beta   90.00
_cell.angle_gamma   90.00
#
_symmetry.space_group_name_H-M   'P 1'
#
loop_
_entity.id
_entity.type
_entity.pdbx_description
1 polymer ?
#
loop_
_entity_poly.entity_id
_entity_poly.type
_entity_poly.pdbx_seq_one_letter_code
_entity_poly.pdbx_strand_id
1 'polypeptide(L)'
;MNRVELADEQLVELSECLRDAELASDISCAFVGERCMGLSFFTSPTSLSSGLFEGLPPRPILSLCQAVGLVDMDAVIYLDIMNDHVEAARLPYHKRQKADDAISARFKSTSKVHIFVHSLTPSLSRVTTIETRMIAGLRTAQTGLALQRYRLAIGALPDTLKELVPAYLDAVPIDPFDGNELRYKKRGAGFVVYSLGEDGSDDGGAEQLPRSKRPKGQPNPNWDVTFIVEE
;
A
#
# COMPACT_ATOMS: atom_id res chain seq x y z
N MET A 1 -3.54 -19.68 21.73
CA MET A 1 -4.31 -18.54 22.27
C MET A 1 -3.41 -17.89 23.31
N ASN A 2 -2.70 -16.83 22.92
CA ASN A 2 -1.76 -16.13 23.81
C ASN A 2 -2.59 -15.43 24.89
N ARG A 3 -2.62 -16.00 26.11
CA ARG A 3 -3.35 -15.46 27.28
C ARG A 3 -2.51 -14.44 28.06
N VAL A 4 -1.73 -13.63 27.36
CA VAL A 4 -0.96 -12.57 28.00
C VAL A 4 -1.79 -11.30 27.88
N GLU A 5 -2.44 -10.91 28.97
CA GLU A 5 -3.02 -9.58 29.10
C GLU A 5 -1.85 -8.59 29.16
N LEU A 6 -1.78 -7.69 28.18
CA LEU A 6 -0.76 -6.66 28.12
C LEU A 6 -1.13 -5.52 29.09
N ALA A 7 -0.14 -5.01 29.82
CA ALA A 7 -0.31 -3.84 30.69
C ALA A 7 -0.45 -2.55 29.86
N ASP A 8 -0.99 -1.47 30.47
CA ASP A 8 -1.18 -0.19 29.78
C ASP A 8 0.14 0.36 29.22
N GLU A 9 1.24 0.24 29.99
CA GLU A 9 2.56 0.70 29.55
C GLU A 9 3.05 -0.03 28.30
N GLN A 10 2.79 -1.33 28.20
CA GLN A 10 3.17 -2.14 27.02
C GLN A 10 2.33 -1.78 25.79
N LEU A 11 1.06 -1.43 26.00
CA LEU A 11 0.19 -0.96 24.93
C LEU A 11 0.61 0.42 24.41
N VAL A 12 1.10 1.30 25.30
CA VAL A 12 1.69 2.59 24.91
C VAL A 12 2.93 2.38 24.05
N GLU A 13 3.87 1.56 24.50
CA GLU A 13 5.11 1.28 23.77
C GLU A 13 4.83 0.70 22.36
N LEU A 14 3.90 -0.26 22.27
CA LEU A 14 3.47 -0.80 20.98
C LEU A 14 2.81 0.26 20.09
N SER A 15 1.98 1.14 20.66
CA SER A 15 1.34 2.22 19.92
C SER A 15 2.36 3.19 19.33
N GLU A 16 3.39 3.55 20.10
CA GLU A 16 4.51 4.38 19.64
C GLU A 16 5.29 3.70 18.51
N CYS A 17 5.60 2.41 18.66
CA CYS A 17 6.29 1.64 17.60
C CYS A 17 5.51 1.62 16.28
N LEU A 18 4.19 1.45 16.34
CA LEU A 18 3.34 1.48 15.15
C LEU A 18 3.27 2.87 14.52
N ARG A 19 3.24 3.93 15.33
CA ARG A 19 3.27 5.32 14.85
C ARG A 19 4.59 5.64 14.14
N ASP A 20 5.70 5.24 14.73
CA ASP A 20 7.01 5.45 14.13
C ASP A 20 7.19 4.66 12.83
N ALA A 21 6.63 3.46 12.75
CA ALA A 21 6.60 2.66 11.52
C ALA A 21 5.80 3.35 10.39
N GLU A 22 4.67 3.99 10.71
CA GLU A 22 3.90 4.78 9.74
C GLU A 22 4.69 6.02 9.27
N LEU A 23 5.32 6.75 10.20
CA LEU A 23 6.13 7.93 9.88
C LEU A 23 7.37 7.60 9.04
N ALA A 24 7.94 6.41 9.22
CA ALA A 24 9.07 5.94 8.43
C ALA A 24 8.70 5.49 7.00
N SER A 25 7.41 5.33 6.69
CA SER A 25 6.95 4.92 5.36
C SER A 25 7.08 6.06 4.35
N ASP A 26 8.08 5.96 3.46
CA ASP A 26 8.22 6.83 2.30
C ASP A 26 8.42 6.03 1.02
N ILE A 27 7.31 5.72 0.34
CA ILE A 27 7.34 5.08 -0.99
C ILE A 27 8.02 5.94 -2.07
N SER A 28 8.10 7.26 -1.88
CA SER A 28 8.75 8.15 -2.86
C SER A 28 10.23 7.79 -3.01
N CYS A 29 10.90 7.44 -1.91
CA CYS A 29 12.28 6.97 -1.91
C CYS A 29 12.44 5.69 -2.75
N ALA A 30 11.48 4.76 -2.68
CA ALA A 30 11.48 3.56 -3.50
C ALA A 30 11.36 3.89 -5.00
N PHE A 31 10.46 4.81 -5.38
CA PHE A 31 10.35 5.27 -6.77
C PHE A 31 11.58 6.03 -7.26
N VAL A 32 12.24 6.82 -6.41
CA VAL A 32 13.51 7.48 -6.74
C VAL A 32 14.61 6.43 -6.98
N GLY A 33 14.70 5.40 -6.13
CA GLY A 33 15.64 4.31 -6.30
C GLY A 33 15.43 3.54 -7.61
N GLU A 34 14.17 3.21 -7.92
CA GLU A 34 13.79 2.56 -9.18
C GLU A 34 14.17 3.44 -10.39
N ARG A 35 13.89 4.75 -10.34
CA ARG A 35 14.26 5.70 -11.39
C ARG A 35 15.77 5.73 -11.64
N CYS A 36 16.58 5.71 -10.58
CA CYS A 36 18.04 5.65 -10.69
C CYS A 36 18.49 4.33 -11.37
N MET A 37 17.85 3.21 -11.04
CA MET A 37 18.10 1.93 -11.68
C MET A 37 17.77 1.95 -13.17
N GLY A 38 16.60 2.48 -13.54
CA GLY A 38 16.19 2.64 -14.93
C GLY A 38 17.10 3.59 -15.72
N LEU A 39 17.55 4.70 -15.12
CA LEU A 39 18.48 5.61 -15.78
C LEU A 39 19.81 4.92 -16.11
N SER A 40 20.34 4.12 -15.19
CA SER A 40 21.53 3.29 -15.43
C SER A 40 21.32 2.38 -16.65
N PHE A 41 20.15 1.76 -16.78
CA PHE A 41 19.79 0.97 -17.96
C PHE A 41 19.84 1.77 -19.26
N PHE A 42 19.20 2.93 -19.33
CA PHE A 42 19.16 3.73 -20.56
C PHE A 42 20.53 4.30 -20.94
N THR A 43 21.41 4.59 -19.97
CA THR A 43 22.77 5.06 -20.27
C THR A 43 23.70 4.00 -20.84
N SER A 44 23.46 2.72 -20.56
CA SER A 44 24.26 1.60 -21.09
C SER A 44 23.41 0.34 -21.27
N PRO A 45 22.53 0.30 -22.29
CA PRO A 45 21.54 -0.78 -22.42
C PRO A 45 22.16 -2.15 -22.65
N THR A 46 23.36 -2.21 -23.24
CA THR A 46 24.06 -3.44 -23.62
C THR A 46 24.94 -4.02 -22.50
N SER A 47 25.20 -3.25 -21.43
CA SER A 47 26.08 -3.67 -20.32
C SER A 47 25.37 -4.43 -19.21
N LEU A 48 24.03 -4.34 -19.12
CA LEU A 48 23.24 -5.06 -18.13
C LEU A 48 23.01 -6.51 -18.56
N SER A 49 23.06 -7.43 -17.59
CA SER A 49 22.74 -8.83 -17.82
C SER A 49 21.25 -8.97 -18.15
N SER A 50 20.93 -9.74 -19.19
CA SER A 50 19.54 -9.98 -19.63
C SER A 50 18.66 -10.67 -18.58
N GLY A 51 19.24 -11.14 -17.47
CA GLY A 51 18.52 -11.79 -16.38
C GLY A 51 17.87 -10.84 -15.37
N LEU A 52 18.23 -9.55 -15.37
CA LEU A 52 17.63 -8.54 -14.48
C LEU A 52 16.29 -8.01 -14.99
N PHE A 53 16.05 -8.06 -16.30
CA PHE A 53 14.86 -7.51 -16.94
C PHE A 53 14.28 -8.53 -17.91
N GLU A 54 13.21 -9.18 -17.48
CA GLU A 54 12.49 -10.18 -18.28
C GLU A 54 11.79 -9.51 -19.47
N GLY A 55 11.91 -10.10 -20.67
CA GLY A 55 11.27 -9.59 -21.88
C GLY A 55 12.10 -8.58 -22.69
N LEU A 56 13.37 -8.33 -22.34
CA LEU A 56 14.26 -7.53 -23.18
C LEU A 56 14.51 -8.20 -24.55
N PRO A 57 14.61 -7.42 -25.65
CA PRO A 57 14.93 -7.96 -26.95
C PRO A 57 16.39 -8.47 -27.00
N PRO A 58 16.69 -9.45 -27.88
CA PRO A 58 18.07 -9.87 -28.14
C PRO A 58 19.00 -8.71 -28.50
N ARG A 59 20.28 -8.80 -28.13
CA ARG A 59 21.29 -7.75 -28.34
C ARG A 59 21.29 -7.10 -29.74
N PRO A 60 21.19 -7.85 -30.86
CA PRO A 60 21.16 -7.22 -32.19
C PRO A 60 19.96 -6.30 -32.41
N ILE A 61 18.79 -6.69 -31.89
CA ILE A 61 17.56 -5.88 -31.97
C ILE A 61 17.70 -4.66 -31.06
N LEU A 62 18.26 -4.83 -29.87
CA LEU A 62 18.58 -3.73 -28.94
C LEU A 62 19.51 -2.69 -29.59
N SER A 63 20.59 -3.13 -30.26
CA SER A 63 21.48 -2.23 -31.00
C SER A 63 20.75 -1.47 -32.11
N LEU A 64 19.81 -2.12 -32.82
CA LEU A 64 19.00 -1.45 -33.84
C LEU A 64 18.08 -0.40 -33.21
N CYS A 65 17.34 -0.74 -32.14
CA CYS A 65 16.49 0.19 -31.40
C CYS A 65 17.28 1.41 -30.91
N GLN A 66 18.51 1.20 -30.44
CA GLN A 66 19.40 2.28 -30.04
C GLN A 66 19.80 3.15 -31.24
N ALA A 67 20.19 2.54 -32.36
CA ALA A 67 20.61 3.28 -33.56
C ALA A 67 19.50 4.15 -34.16
N VAL A 68 18.23 3.76 -34.02
CA VAL A 68 17.08 4.54 -34.49
C VAL A 68 16.49 5.49 -33.42
N GLY A 69 17.11 5.59 -32.25
CA GLY A 69 16.70 6.50 -31.17
C GLY A 69 15.50 6.04 -30.34
N LEU A 70 15.01 4.80 -30.50
CA LEU A 70 13.89 4.27 -29.71
C LEU A 70 14.24 4.16 -28.22
N VAL A 71 15.49 3.84 -27.90
CA VAL A 71 15.94 3.75 -26.50
C VAL A 71 15.88 5.11 -25.80
N ASP A 72 16.25 6.19 -26.50
CA ASP A 72 16.20 7.55 -25.95
C ASP A 72 14.75 8.02 -25.76
N MET A 73 13.85 7.69 -26.69
CA MET A 73 12.42 7.96 -26.51
C MET A 73 11.83 7.18 -25.33
N ASP A 74 12.18 5.90 -25.18
CA ASP A 74 11.77 5.08 -24.04
C ASP A 74 12.29 5.65 -22.71
N ALA A 75 13.51 6.18 -22.69
CA ALA A 75 14.08 6.84 -21.52
C ALA A 75 13.25 8.06 -21.10
N VAL A 76 12.82 8.91 -22.05
CA VAL A 76 11.97 10.07 -21.77
C VAL A 76 10.63 9.63 -21.19
N ILE A 77 9.95 8.69 -21.86
CA ILE A 77 8.63 8.18 -21.41
C ILE A 77 8.74 7.54 -20.02
N TYR A 78 9.79 6.75 -19.78
CA TYR A 78 10.05 6.14 -18.48
C TYR A 78 10.25 7.21 -17.40
N LEU A 79 11.09 8.22 -17.64
CA LEU A 79 11.36 9.27 -16.68
C LEU A 79 10.09 10.09 -16.35
N ASP A 80 9.23 10.35 -17.33
CA ASP A 80 7.93 11.00 -17.11
C ASP A 80 7.00 10.13 -16.26
N ILE A 81 6.92 8.82 -16.52
CA ILE A 81 6.14 7.87 -15.70
C ILE A 81 6.67 7.81 -14.26
N MET A 82 7.99 7.74 -14.08
CA MET A 82 8.60 7.71 -12.76
C MET A 82 8.38 9.01 -12.01
N ASN A 83 8.46 10.16 -12.69
CA ASN A 83 8.15 11.45 -12.09
C ASN A 83 6.70 11.48 -11.59
N ASP A 84 5.77 10.99 -12.38
CA ASP A 84 4.36 10.97 -12.00
C ASP A 84 4.07 10.05 -10.82
N HIS A 85 4.74 8.89 -10.69
CA HIS A 85 4.64 8.06 -9.50
C HIS A 85 5.21 8.76 -8.26
N VAL A 86 6.33 9.49 -8.39
CA VAL A 86 6.88 10.29 -7.28
C VAL A 86 5.92 11.41 -6.87
N GLU A 87 5.28 12.09 -7.81
CA GLU A 87 4.28 13.12 -7.48
C GLU A 87 3.00 12.50 -6.91
N ALA A 88 2.54 11.36 -7.44
CA ALA A 88 1.40 10.62 -6.90
C ALA A 88 1.66 10.16 -5.46
N ALA A 89 2.87 9.73 -5.13
CA ALA A 89 3.28 9.35 -3.78
C ALA A 89 3.18 10.50 -2.76
N ARG A 90 3.15 11.77 -3.20
CA ARG A 90 2.98 12.93 -2.30
C ARG A 90 1.53 13.28 -2.03
N LEU A 91 0.58 12.70 -2.77
CA LEU A 91 -0.83 12.91 -2.55
C LEU A 91 -1.28 12.26 -1.23
N PRO A 92 -2.39 12.72 -0.63
CA PRO A 92 -3.08 11.98 0.42
C PRO A 92 -3.36 10.54 -0.03
N TYR A 93 -3.20 9.55 0.86
CA TYR A 93 -3.30 8.12 0.53
C TYR A 93 -4.53 7.76 -0.32
N HIS A 94 -5.71 8.25 0.06
CA HIS A 94 -6.98 7.95 -0.62
C HIS A 94 -7.07 8.49 -2.06
N LYS A 95 -6.12 9.35 -2.47
CA LYS A 95 -6.02 9.86 -3.85
C LYS A 95 -4.95 9.13 -4.67
N ARG A 96 -4.02 8.42 -4.03
CA ARG A 96 -2.87 7.79 -4.70
C ARG A 96 -3.31 6.71 -5.68
N GLN A 97 -4.25 5.84 -5.30
CA GLN A 97 -4.74 4.76 -6.17
C GLN A 97 -5.31 5.31 -7.48
N LYS A 98 -6.16 6.35 -7.41
CA LYS A 98 -6.73 6.99 -8.61
C LYS A 98 -5.66 7.65 -9.48
N ALA A 99 -4.63 8.25 -8.87
CA ALA A 99 -3.51 8.81 -9.62
C ALA A 99 -2.72 7.70 -10.34
N ASP A 100 -2.44 6.59 -9.66
CA ASP A 100 -1.76 5.43 -10.24
C ASP A 100 -2.56 4.75 -11.34
N ASP A 101 -3.89 4.69 -11.23
CA ASP A 101 -4.76 4.19 -12.29
C ASP A 101 -4.67 5.08 -13.55
N ALA A 102 -4.59 6.40 -13.36
CA ALA A 102 -4.42 7.35 -14.46
C ALA A 102 -3.03 7.22 -15.12
N ILE A 103 -1.97 7.07 -14.32
CA ILE A 103 -0.61 6.81 -14.80
C ILE A 103 -0.58 5.50 -15.59
N SER A 104 -1.17 4.44 -15.03
CA SER A 104 -1.26 3.11 -15.66
C SER A 104 -2.05 3.15 -16.97
N ALA A 105 -3.14 3.91 -17.04
CA ALA A 105 -3.93 4.08 -18.26
C ALA A 105 -3.14 4.80 -19.36
N ARG A 106 -2.44 5.88 -19.00
CA ARG A 106 -1.56 6.60 -19.94
C ARG A 106 -0.43 5.71 -20.45
N PHE A 107 0.22 4.98 -19.56
CA PHE A 107 1.25 4.01 -19.93
C PHE A 107 0.71 2.92 -20.87
N LYS A 108 -0.46 2.34 -20.59
CA LYS A 108 -1.10 1.35 -21.49
C LYS A 108 -1.48 1.92 -22.86
N SER A 109 -1.69 3.23 -22.98
CA SER A 109 -1.98 3.90 -24.24
C SER A 109 -0.73 4.21 -25.08
N THR A 110 0.46 4.01 -24.53
CA THR A 110 1.74 4.20 -25.23
C THR A 110 1.91 3.16 -26.34
N SER A 111 2.58 3.54 -27.42
CA SER A 111 2.82 2.63 -28.55
C SER A 111 3.63 1.41 -28.12
N LYS A 112 3.22 0.22 -28.59
CA LYS A 112 3.91 -1.05 -28.30
C LYS A 112 5.35 -1.12 -28.85
N VAL A 113 5.76 -0.15 -29.67
CA VAL A 113 7.15 0.00 -30.12
C VAL A 113 8.10 0.33 -28.96
N HIS A 114 7.57 0.88 -27.86
CA HIS A 114 8.30 1.24 -26.65
C HIS A 114 8.48 0.04 -25.70
N ILE A 115 9.20 -0.97 -26.20
CA ILE A 115 9.37 -2.27 -25.53
C ILE A 115 9.99 -2.13 -24.13
N PHE A 116 10.94 -1.20 -23.95
CA PHE A 116 11.65 -1.05 -22.66
C PHE A 116 10.73 -0.51 -21.57
N VAL A 117 9.90 0.48 -21.90
CA VAL A 117 8.91 1.01 -20.96
C VAL A 117 7.95 -0.10 -20.53
N HIS A 118 7.55 -0.96 -21.48
CA HIS A 118 6.60 -2.04 -21.19
C HIS A 118 7.16 -3.20 -20.34
N SER A 119 8.46 -3.44 -20.40
CA SER A 119 9.13 -4.44 -19.54
C SER A 119 9.43 -3.93 -18.13
N LEU A 120 9.70 -2.62 -17.96
CA LEU A 120 10.21 -2.06 -16.70
C LEU A 120 9.13 -1.59 -15.72
N THR A 121 7.94 -1.25 -16.20
CA THR A 121 6.90 -0.56 -15.39
C THR A 121 5.75 -1.41 -14.81
N PRO A 122 5.51 -2.70 -15.14
CA PRO A 122 4.27 -3.38 -14.75
C PRO A 122 4.13 -3.65 -13.24
N SER A 123 5.18 -3.48 -12.43
CA SER A 123 5.18 -3.71 -10.98
C SER A 123 4.89 -2.45 -10.14
N LEU A 124 4.93 -1.25 -10.72
CA LEU A 124 4.96 0.00 -9.96
C LEU A 124 3.65 0.32 -9.23
N SER A 125 2.50 0.16 -9.90
CA SER A 125 1.18 0.43 -9.30
C SER A 125 0.88 -0.46 -8.10
N ARG A 126 1.39 -1.69 -8.09
CA ARG A 126 1.20 -2.64 -7.00
C ARG A 126 1.87 -2.18 -5.70
N VAL A 127 2.96 -1.43 -5.78
CA VAL A 127 3.71 -0.98 -4.58
C VAL A 127 2.88 0.01 -3.78
N THR A 128 2.21 0.96 -4.44
CA THR A 128 1.32 1.94 -3.80
C THR A 128 0.16 1.26 -3.08
N THR A 129 -0.45 0.27 -3.71
CA THR A 129 -1.54 -0.48 -3.08
C THR A 129 -1.05 -1.25 -1.85
N ILE A 130 0.15 -1.85 -1.91
CA ILE A 130 0.79 -2.54 -0.77
C ILE A 130 1.07 -1.56 0.38
N GLU A 131 1.63 -0.38 0.09
CA GLU A 131 1.88 0.64 1.10
C GLU A 131 0.57 1.09 1.76
N THR A 132 -0.44 1.41 0.95
CA THR A 132 -1.75 1.88 1.46
C THR A 132 -2.39 0.83 2.38
N ARG A 133 -2.30 -0.46 2.03
CA ARG A 133 -2.75 -1.57 2.87
C ARG A 133 -1.94 -1.68 4.17
N MET A 134 -0.63 -1.49 4.10
CA MET A 134 0.25 -1.51 5.28
C MET A 134 -0.11 -0.37 6.24
N ILE A 135 -0.30 0.85 5.73
CA ILE A 135 -0.75 2.01 6.51
C ILE A 135 -2.13 1.76 7.13
N ALA A 136 -3.07 1.18 6.38
CA ALA A 136 -4.37 0.80 6.92
C ALA A 136 -4.23 -0.16 8.10
N GLY A 137 -3.35 -1.16 7.98
CA GLY A 137 -3.05 -2.10 9.06
C GLY A 137 -2.42 -1.45 10.29
N LEU A 138 -1.50 -0.50 10.11
CA LEU A 138 -0.90 0.25 11.21
C LEU A 138 -1.97 1.08 11.96
N ARG A 139 -2.81 1.80 11.22
CA ARG A 139 -3.85 2.66 11.81
C ARG A 139 -4.95 1.87 12.52
N THR A 140 -5.39 0.74 11.95
CA THR A 140 -6.37 -0.15 12.62
C THR A 140 -5.78 -0.78 13.86
N ALA A 141 -4.50 -1.18 13.85
CA ALA A 141 -3.81 -1.69 15.01
C ALA A 141 -3.64 -0.63 16.11
N GLN A 142 -3.18 0.58 15.79
CA GLN A 142 -3.09 1.69 16.74
C GLN A 142 -4.44 1.99 17.41
N THR A 143 -5.51 2.05 16.62
CA THR A 143 -6.88 2.26 17.13
C THR A 143 -7.33 1.10 18.01
N GLY A 144 -6.99 -0.14 17.62
CA GLY A 144 -7.23 -1.33 18.43
C GLY A 144 -6.54 -1.28 19.78
N LEU A 145 -5.27 -0.86 19.84
CA LEU A 145 -4.55 -0.66 21.10
C LEU A 145 -5.20 0.43 21.95
N ALA A 146 -5.61 1.55 21.35
CA ALA A 146 -6.33 2.61 22.07
C ALA A 146 -7.66 2.11 22.68
N LEU A 147 -8.42 1.30 21.95
CA LEU A 147 -9.64 0.65 22.47
C LEU A 147 -9.34 -0.31 23.63
N GLN A 148 -8.23 -1.04 23.58
CA GLN A 148 -7.79 -1.89 24.68
C GLN A 148 -7.47 -1.07 25.93
N ARG A 149 -6.74 0.03 25.77
CA ARG A 149 -6.40 0.93 26.89
C ARG A 149 -7.65 1.58 27.50
N TYR A 150 -8.59 2.02 26.68
CA TYR A 150 -9.89 2.52 27.12
C TYR A 150 -10.63 1.45 27.95
N ARG A 151 -10.67 0.21 27.44
CA ARG A 151 -11.29 -0.92 28.14
C ARG A 151 -10.61 -1.25 29.47
N LEU A 152 -9.28 -1.20 29.55
CA LEU A 152 -8.54 -1.43 30.80
C LEU A 152 -8.85 -0.36 31.86
N ALA A 153 -9.00 0.91 31.44
CA ALA A 153 -9.24 2.01 32.36
C ALA A 153 -10.71 2.08 32.83
N ILE A 154 -11.67 1.81 31.94
CA ILE A 154 -13.10 2.05 32.18
C ILE A 154 -13.89 0.75 32.41
N GLY A 155 -13.33 -0.40 32.00
CA GLY A 155 -13.99 -1.70 32.08
C GLY A 155 -15.03 -1.95 30.98
N ALA A 156 -15.15 -1.06 29.99
CA ALA A 156 -16.10 -1.15 28.89
C ALA A 156 -15.49 -0.63 27.59
N LEU A 157 -16.06 -1.04 26.45
CA LEU A 157 -15.70 -0.49 25.13
C LEU A 157 -16.50 0.80 24.84
N PRO A 158 -15.90 1.82 24.21
CA PRO A 158 -16.60 3.06 23.88
C PRO A 158 -17.68 2.81 22.82
N ASP A 159 -18.71 3.65 22.76
CA ASP A 159 -19.74 3.53 21.72
C ASP A 159 -19.23 4.03 20.36
N THR A 160 -18.29 4.97 20.37
CA THR A 160 -17.69 5.58 19.19
C THR A 160 -16.18 5.75 19.32
N LEU A 161 -15.46 5.78 18.19
CA LEU A 161 -14.01 6.06 18.21
C LEU A 161 -13.66 7.46 18.73
N LYS A 162 -14.63 8.40 18.70
CA LYS A 162 -14.40 9.78 19.16
C LYS A 162 -14.18 9.89 20.66
N GLU A 163 -14.68 8.92 21.43
CA GLU A 163 -14.45 8.84 22.88
C GLU A 163 -13.01 8.50 23.24
N LEU A 164 -12.21 8.01 22.28
CA LEU A 164 -10.78 7.78 22.46
C LEU A 164 -9.97 9.07 22.42
N VAL A 165 -10.54 10.16 21.92
CA VAL A 165 -9.87 11.45 21.73
C VAL A 165 -10.19 12.39 22.90
N PRO A 166 -9.21 13.14 23.46
CA PRO A 166 -7.78 13.13 23.14
C PRO A 166 -6.95 12.16 24.02
N ALA A 167 -7.59 11.39 24.90
CA ALA A 167 -6.89 10.67 25.96
C ALA A 167 -6.04 9.48 25.48
N TYR A 168 -6.49 8.78 24.44
CA TYR A 168 -5.85 7.58 23.90
C TYR A 168 -5.40 7.74 22.44
N LEU A 169 -5.97 8.71 21.72
CA LEU A 169 -5.64 9.07 20.35
C LEU A 169 -5.65 10.60 20.19
N ASP A 170 -4.72 11.15 19.41
CA ASP A 170 -4.71 12.58 19.08
C ASP A 170 -5.93 13.00 18.24
N ALA A 171 -6.33 12.12 17.32
CA ALA A 171 -7.53 12.22 16.50
C ALA A 171 -7.94 10.81 16.05
N VAL A 172 -9.18 10.64 15.58
CA VAL A 172 -9.60 9.37 14.97
C VAL A 172 -8.82 9.16 13.66
N PRO A 173 -8.05 8.07 13.51
CA PRO A 173 -7.27 7.87 12.29
C PRO A 173 -8.17 7.78 11.06
N ILE A 174 -7.68 8.40 9.98
CA ILE A 174 -8.35 8.39 8.69
C ILE A 174 -7.99 7.09 7.94
N ASP A 175 -8.97 6.47 7.31
CA ASP A 175 -8.80 5.34 6.41
C ASP A 175 -8.03 5.79 5.16
N PRO A 176 -6.88 5.17 4.85
CA PRO A 176 -6.06 5.57 3.73
C PRO A 176 -6.68 5.22 2.37
N PHE A 177 -7.75 4.41 2.30
CA PHE A 177 -8.40 4.04 1.04
C PHE A 177 -9.49 5.02 0.60
N ASP A 178 -10.28 5.57 1.53
CA ASP A 178 -11.42 6.43 1.19
C ASP A 178 -11.35 7.85 1.77
N GLY A 179 -10.42 8.10 2.70
CA GLY A 179 -10.23 9.41 3.31
C GLY A 179 -11.24 9.77 4.41
N ASN A 180 -12.06 8.81 4.87
CA ASN A 180 -12.98 8.97 5.99
C ASN A 180 -12.39 8.43 7.30
N GLU A 181 -13.03 8.65 8.45
CA GLU A 181 -12.63 8.01 9.72
C GLU A 181 -12.69 6.47 9.60
N LEU A 182 -11.77 5.76 10.27
CA LEU A 182 -11.83 4.29 10.38
C LEU A 182 -13.19 3.81 10.93
N ARG A 183 -13.59 2.61 10.52
CA ARG A 183 -14.84 2.00 10.99
C ARG A 183 -14.60 1.16 12.23
N TYR A 184 -15.60 1.13 13.10
CA TYR A 184 -15.56 0.41 14.37
C TYR A 184 -16.90 -0.27 14.64
N LYS A 185 -16.84 -1.52 15.09
CA LYS A 185 -18.02 -2.28 15.55
C LYS A 185 -17.66 -3.11 16.77
N LYS A 186 -18.51 -3.04 17.81
CA LYS A 186 -18.50 -3.99 18.92
C LYS A 186 -18.92 -5.37 18.41
N ARG A 187 -18.26 -6.44 18.89
CA ARG A 187 -18.56 -7.84 18.55
C ARG A 187 -18.59 -8.68 19.82
N GLY A 188 -19.77 -8.83 20.41
CA GLY A 188 -19.90 -9.47 21.73
C GLY A 188 -19.11 -8.67 22.77
N ALA A 189 -18.16 -9.31 23.43
CA ALA A 189 -17.24 -8.67 24.36
C ALA A 189 -15.95 -8.12 23.69
N GLY A 190 -15.75 -8.48 22.41
CA GLY A 190 -14.67 -8.00 21.57
C GLY A 190 -15.08 -6.85 20.64
N PHE A 191 -14.24 -6.58 19.66
CA PHE A 191 -14.50 -5.57 18.64
C PHE A 191 -13.73 -5.81 17.34
N VAL A 192 -14.14 -5.10 16.30
CA VAL A 192 -13.38 -4.93 15.07
C VAL A 192 -13.20 -3.44 14.77
N VAL A 193 -11.97 -3.06 14.42
CA VAL A 193 -11.67 -1.80 13.72
C VAL A 193 -11.22 -2.16 12.32
N TYR A 194 -11.71 -1.44 11.31
CA TYR A 194 -11.42 -1.78 9.93
C TYR A 194 -11.37 -0.59 8.98
N SER A 195 -10.60 -0.80 7.91
CA SER A 195 -10.52 0.02 6.70
C SER A 195 -11.10 -0.77 5.53
N LEU A 196 -11.72 -0.09 4.57
CA LEU A 196 -12.40 -0.72 3.42
C LEU A 196 -11.48 -1.57 2.54
N GLY A 197 -10.18 -1.30 2.58
CA GLY A 197 -9.23 -1.98 1.71
C GLY A 197 -9.36 -1.58 0.23
N GLU A 198 -8.75 -2.40 -0.63
CA GLU A 198 -8.43 -2.03 -2.02
C GLU A 198 -9.62 -2.01 -2.95
N ASP A 199 -10.71 -2.70 -2.60
CA ASP A 199 -11.94 -2.73 -3.40
C ASP A 199 -12.87 -1.55 -3.08
N GLY A 200 -12.60 -0.80 -2.00
CA GLY A 200 -13.39 0.34 -1.56
C GLY A 200 -14.82 -0.01 -1.12
N SER A 201 -15.10 -1.29 -0.87
CA SER A 201 -16.40 -1.79 -0.44
C SER A 201 -16.40 -1.96 1.08
N ASP A 202 -17.51 -1.63 1.75
CA ASP A 202 -17.66 -1.91 3.19
C ASP A 202 -18.22 -3.32 3.36
N ASP A 203 -17.34 -4.27 3.66
CA ASP A 203 -17.71 -5.66 3.95
C ASP A 203 -17.92 -5.91 5.45
N GLY A 204 -18.06 -4.85 6.24
CA GLY A 204 -18.46 -4.90 7.65
C GLY A 204 -17.38 -5.40 8.60
N GLY A 205 -16.11 -5.30 8.22
CA GLY A 205 -14.96 -5.87 8.92
C GLY A 205 -14.80 -7.36 8.63
N ALA A 206 -15.00 -7.78 7.39
CA ALA A 206 -14.80 -9.17 6.97
C ALA A 206 -13.31 -9.45 6.72
N GLU A 207 -12.74 -10.46 7.37
CA GLU A 207 -11.33 -10.79 7.19
C GLU A 207 -11.05 -11.47 5.85
N GLN A 208 -9.84 -11.24 5.34
CA GLN A 208 -9.35 -11.98 4.19
C GLN A 208 -9.25 -13.48 4.51
N LEU A 209 -9.90 -14.32 3.72
CA LEU A 209 -9.79 -15.76 3.87
C LEU A 209 -8.32 -16.23 3.78
N PRO A 210 -7.87 -17.11 4.69
CA PRO A 210 -6.57 -17.76 4.60
C PRO A 210 -6.43 -18.45 3.24
N ARG A 211 -5.22 -18.45 2.68
CA ARG A 211 -4.95 -19.08 1.37
C ARG A 211 -5.47 -20.51 1.25
N SER A 212 -5.44 -21.28 2.34
CA SER A 212 -5.93 -22.66 2.40
C SER A 212 -7.45 -22.79 2.28
N LYS A 213 -8.21 -21.75 2.63
CA LYS A 213 -9.69 -21.72 2.62
C LYS A 213 -10.26 -20.95 1.42
N ARG A 214 -9.42 -20.47 0.51
CA ARG A 214 -9.88 -19.74 -0.68
C ARG A 214 -10.51 -20.70 -1.69
N PRO A 215 -11.68 -20.36 -2.26
CA PRO A 215 -12.33 -21.21 -3.25
C PRO A 215 -11.46 -21.31 -4.51
N LYS A 216 -11.16 -22.55 -4.96
CA LYS A 216 -10.41 -22.77 -6.19
C LYS A 216 -11.29 -22.44 -7.40
N GLY A 217 -10.79 -21.57 -8.29
CA GLY A 217 -11.48 -21.23 -9.54
C GLY A 217 -12.61 -20.21 -9.40
N GLN A 218 -12.78 -19.60 -8.22
CA GLN A 218 -13.72 -18.48 -8.02
C GLN A 218 -12.94 -17.22 -7.58
N PRO A 219 -13.46 -16.01 -7.84
CA PRO A 219 -12.93 -14.79 -7.25
C PRO A 219 -12.93 -14.93 -5.72
N ASN A 220 -11.88 -14.42 -5.07
CA ASN A 220 -11.92 -14.32 -3.62
C ASN A 220 -13.04 -13.35 -3.23
N PRO A 221 -13.79 -13.63 -2.14
CA PRO A 221 -14.68 -12.64 -1.59
C PRO A 221 -13.88 -11.38 -1.20
N ASN A 222 -14.57 -10.24 -1.30
CA ASN A 222 -14.07 -8.96 -0.83
C ASN A 222 -13.77 -9.02 0.68
N TRP A 223 -12.88 -8.15 1.12
CA TRP A 223 -12.36 -8.19 2.48
C TRP A 223 -11.82 -6.82 2.90
N ASP A 224 -12.00 -6.52 4.19
CA ASP A 224 -11.52 -5.30 4.81
C ASP A 224 -10.16 -5.51 5.47
N VAL A 225 -9.36 -4.44 5.59
CA VAL A 225 -8.16 -4.47 6.43
C VAL A 225 -8.61 -4.33 7.88
N THR A 226 -8.55 -5.42 8.65
CA THR A 226 -9.11 -5.49 10.01
C THR A 226 -8.05 -5.57 11.10
N PHE A 227 -8.41 -5.06 12.28
CA PHE A 227 -7.84 -5.47 13.56
C PHE A 227 -8.98 -5.97 14.45
N ILE A 228 -8.91 -7.25 14.83
CA ILE A 228 -9.98 -7.93 15.55
C ILE A 228 -9.47 -8.41 16.90
N VAL A 229 -10.26 -8.17 17.94
CA VAL A 229 -10.09 -8.82 19.23
C VAL A 229 -11.35 -9.62 19.51
N GLU A 230 -11.19 -10.94 19.57
CA GLU A 230 -12.22 -11.89 19.99
C GLU A 230 -11.94 -12.29 21.46
N GLU A 231 -13.00 -12.47 22.26
CA GLU A 231 -12.89 -13.07 23.61
C GLU A 231 -13.12 -14.57 23.58
#